data_AF-A0AAE3HFD4-F1
#
_entry.id   AF-A0AAE3HFD4-F1
#
_cell.length_a   1.000
_cell.length_b   1.000
_cell.length_c   1.000
_cell.angle_alpha   90.00
_cell.angle_beta   90.00
_cell.angle_gamma   90.00
#
_symmetry.space_group_name_H-M   'P 1'
#
loop_
_entity.id
_entity.type
_entity.pdbx_description
1 polymer ?
#
loop_
_entity_poly.entity_id
_entity_poly.type
_entity_poly.pdbx_seq_one_letter_code
_entity_poly.pdbx_strand_id
1 'polypeptide(L)'
;MKYCKNCGAATEDKANFCSSCGVALHNKPPVNEYRPPVHEYHSPMPSDYSEPMSTGLKVLFYLLTIAMPLVGIIIGLIYLNDPMEEKKRFGKGLLIFTVVWGIIWLIVLPIIGFSVFSMFMSDGYYYY
;
A
#
# COMPACT_ATOMS: atom_id res chain seq x y z
N MET A 1 -27.47 12.03 45.21
CA MET A 1 -26.99 10.75 44.63
C MET A 1 -27.76 10.53 43.34
N LYS A 2 -27.08 10.23 42.23
CA LYS A 2 -27.71 9.96 40.92
C LYS A 2 -27.38 8.53 40.50
N TYR A 3 -28.20 7.94 39.64
CA TYR A 3 -27.92 6.63 39.06
C TYR A 3 -27.46 6.78 37.61
N CYS A 4 -26.45 5.99 37.23
CA CYS A 4 -25.98 5.94 35.86
C CYS A 4 -27.08 5.42 34.94
N LYS A 5 -27.41 6.14 33.87
CA LYS A 5 -28.41 5.70 32.88
C LYS A 5 -27.96 4.50 32.03
N ASN A 6 -26.66 4.20 32.02
CA ASN A 6 -26.10 3.10 31.24
C ASN A 6 -26.06 1.79 32.03
N CYS A 7 -25.59 1.79 33.28
CA CYS A 7 -25.39 0.57 34.08
C CYS A 7 -26.21 0.51 35.38
N GLY A 8 -26.93 1.57 35.74
CA GLY A 8 -27.73 1.62 36.96
C GLY A 8 -26.95 1.79 38.27
N ALA A 9 -25.62 1.91 38.23
CA ALA A 9 -24.82 2.10 39.43
C ALA A 9 -25.08 3.47 40.09
N ALA A 10 -25.02 3.51 41.42
CA ALA A 10 -25.09 4.76 42.19
C ALA A 10 -23.82 5.59 41.98
N THR A 11 -24.00 6.89 41.73
CA THR A 11 -22.94 7.83 41.38
C THR A 11 -23.11 9.13 42.15
N GLU A 12 -21.99 9.76 42.49
CA GLU A 12 -21.98 11.05 43.18
C GLU A 12 -22.52 12.17 42.28
N ASP A 13 -23.18 13.16 42.86
CA ASP A 13 -23.88 14.19 42.09
C ASP A 13 -22.96 15.05 41.21
N LYS A 14 -21.67 15.08 41.54
CA LYS A 14 -20.59 15.81 40.86
C LYS A 14 -19.62 14.92 40.06
N ALA A 15 -19.85 13.61 39.97
CA ALA A 15 -19.00 12.72 39.19
C ALA A 15 -19.13 13.03 37.69
N ASN A 16 -18.00 13.15 36.99
CA ASN A 16 -17.96 13.38 35.54
C ASN A 16 -18.05 12.07 34.74
N PHE A 17 -17.70 10.94 35.36
CA PHE A 17 -17.73 9.61 34.77
C PHE A 17 -18.26 8.62 35.79
N CYS A 18 -18.93 7.56 35.32
CA CYS A 18 -19.40 6.48 36.17
C CYS A 18 -18.23 5.57 36.57
N SER A 19 -18.04 5.36 37.88
CA SER A 19 -16.98 4.47 38.41
C SER A 19 -17.19 2.98 38.08
N SER A 20 -18.43 2.56 37.80
CA SER A 20 -18.73 1.15 37.49
C SER A 20 -18.62 0.80 36.01
N CYS A 21 -18.97 1.69 35.08
CA CYS A 21 -18.95 1.39 33.63
C CYS A 21 -18.16 2.38 32.77
N GLY A 22 -17.62 3.46 33.35
CA GLY A 22 -16.80 4.44 32.65
C GLY A 22 -17.54 5.45 31.77
N VAL A 23 -18.88 5.38 31.66
CA VAL A 23 -19.64 6.33 30.83
C VAL A 23 -19.59 7.75 31.41
N ALA A 24 -19.49 8.76 30.55
CA ALA A 24 -19.53 10.16 30.95
C ALA A 24 -20.92 10.53 31.51
N LEU A 25 -20.94 11.13 32.70
CA LEU A 25 -22.12 11.66 33.37
C LEU A 25 -22.09 13.18 33.17
N HIS A 26 -22.67 13.63 32.06
CA HIS A 26 -22.56 15.01 31.61
C HIS A 26 -23.11 16.01 32.65
N ASN A 27 -22.23 16.61 33.44
CA ASN A 27 -22.49 17.79 34.27
C ASN A 27 -21.74 18.97 33.64
N LYS A 28 -22.21 19.52 32.51
CA LYS A 28 -21.62 20.77 31.99
C LYS A 28 -22.10 21.93 32.89
N PRO A 29 -21.22 22.68 33.58
CA PRO A 29 -21.59 24.00 34.08
C PRO A 29 -22.01 24.88 32.90
N PRO A 30 -22.84 25.93 33.11
CA PRO A 30 -23.25 26.83 32.03
C PRO A 30 -22.04 27.63 31.55
N VAL A 31 -21.31 27.05 30.59
CA VAL A 31 -20.29 27.76 29.82
C VAL A 31 -21.06 28.61 28.82
N ASN A 32 -20.92 29.93 28.94
CA ASN A 32 -21.36 30.88 27.92
C ASN A 32 -20.82 30.41 26.57
N GLU A 33 -21.71 29.87 25.76
CA GLU A 33 -21.39 29.27 24.47
C GLU A 33 -21.19 30.40 23.46
N TYR A 34 -20.05 31.11 23.56
CA TYR A 34 -19.46 31.71 22.37
C TYR A 34 -19.08 30.54 21.45
N ARG A 35 -20.01 30.15 20.57
CA ARG A 35 -19.69 29.30 19.43
C ARG A 35 -18.80 30.14 18.51
N PRO A 36 -17.49 29.86 18.39
CA PRO A 36 -16.80 30.25 17.17
C PRO A 36 -17.60 29.67 15.99
N PRO A 37 -17.70 30.36 14.85
CA PRO A 37 -18.38 29.83 13.68
C PRO A 37 -17.83 28.43 13.45
N VAL A 38 -18.73 27.45 13.50
CA VAL A 38 -18.43 26.08 13.11
C VAL A 38 -18.13 26.20 11.63
N HIS A 39 -16.85 26.38 11.30
CA HIS A 39 -16.38 25.95 10.01
C HIS A 39 -16.70 24.48 10.00
N GLU A 40 -17.81 24.18 9.32
CA GLU A 40 -18.14 22.87 8.87
C GLU A 40 -16.94 22.43 8.06
N TYR A 41 -16.00 21.78 8.74
CA TYR A 41 -15.12 20.83 8.10
C TYR A 41 -16.06 19.70 7.70
N HIS A 42 -16.82 19.93 6.62
CA HIS A 42 -16.99 18.93 5.60
C HIS A 42 -15.55 18.53 5.26
N SER A 43 -15.01 17.59 6.03
CA SER A 43 -14.02 16.70 5.47
C SER A 43 -14.85 15.94 4.44
N PRO A 44 -14.68 16.18 3.12
CA PRO A 44 -15.17 15.21 2.17
C PRO A 44 -14.50 13.91 2.59
N MET A 45 -15.28 12.96 3.11
CA MET A 45 -14.87 11.57 3.16
C MET A 45 -14.41 11.27 1.74
N PRO A 46 -13.11 11.00 1.49
CA PRO A 46 -12.65 10.71 0.15
C PRO A 46 -13.13 9.29 -0.15
N SER A 47 -14.36 9.18 -0.63
CA SER A 47 -14.70 8.16 -1.60
C SER A 47 -13.72 8.34 -2.75
N ASP A 48 -12.86 7.35 -2.98
CA ASP A 48 -11.90 7.31 -4.10
C ASP A 48 -10.59 8.10 -3.86
N TYR A 49 -9.84 7.77 -2.80
CA TYR A 49 -8.39 8.05 -2.78
C TYR A 49 -7.66 6.99 -3.62
N SER A 50 -7.93 6.95 -4.91
CA SER A 50 -6.99 6.41 -5.89
C SER A 50 -5.93 7.48 -6.11
N GLU A 51 -4.97 7.60 -5.19
CA GLU A 51 -3.77 8.37 -5.50
C GLU A 51 -3.10 7.69 -6.70
N PRO A 52 -3.06 8.33 -7.89
CA PRO A 52 -2.37 7.73 -9.02
C PRO A 52 -0.92 7.55 -8.57
N MET A 53 -0.48 6.29 -8.54
CA MET A 53 0.85 5.96 -8.06
C MET A 53 1.86 6.86 -8.78
N SER A 54 2.60 7.66 -8.01
CA SER A 54 3.43 8.73 -8.57
C SER A 54 4.37 8.16 -9.63
N THR A 55 4.59 8.91 -10.72
CA THR A 55 5.40 8.43 -11.85
C THR A 55 6.77 7.94 -11.40
N GLY A 56 7.39 8.63 -10.43
CA GLY A 56 8.66 8.21 -9.84
C GLY A 56 8.59 6.87 -9.13
N LEU A 57 7.51 6.59 -8.40
CA LEU A 57 7.33 5.32 -7.70
C LEU A 57 7.08 4.17 -8.68
N LYS A 58 6.33 4.41 -9.77
CA LYS A 58 6.16 3.44 -10.86
C LYS A 58 7.52 3.08 -11.48
N VAL A 59 8.33 4.08 -11.80
CA VAL A 59 9.69 3.89 -12.36
C VAL A 59 10.58 3.15 -11.37
N LEU A 60 10.51 3.47 -10.07
CA LEU A 60 11.28 2.77 -9.03
C LEU A 60 10.95 1.27 -9.01
N PHE A 61 9.67 0.91 -9.09
CA PHE A 61 9.26 -0.50 -9.16
C PHE A 61 9.77 -1.19 -10.43
N TYR A 62 9.74 -0.53 -11.59
CA TYR A 62 10.33 -1.08 -12.81
C TYR A 62 11.84 -1.31 -12.69
N LEU A 63 12.58 -0.38 -12.07
CA LEU A 63 14.03 -0.53 -11.86
C LEU A 63 14.37 -1.67 -10.89
N LEU A 64 13.65 -1.77 -9.77
CA LEU A 64 13.80 -2.86 -8.80
C LEU A 64 13.61 -4.24 -9.45
N THR A 65 12.65 -4.28 -10.37
CA THR A 65 12.25 -5.48 -11.10
C THR A 65 13.30 -5.95 -12.11
N ILE A 66 14.08 -5.03 -12.68
CA ILE A 66 15.20 -5.38 -13.58
C ILE A 66 16.29 -6.14 -12.80
N ALA A 67 16.56 -5.75 -11.56
CA ALA A 67 17.57 -6.40 -10.72
C ALA A 67 17.11 -7.76 -10.19
N MET A 68 15.82 -7.89 -9.88
CA MET A 68 15.22 -9.10 -9.31
C MET A 68 13.87 -9.40 -9.98
N PRO A 69 13.84 -10.18 -11.08
CA PRO A 69 12.62 -10.44 -11.84
C PRO A 69 11.51 -11.10 -11.01
N LEU A 70 11.88 -11.89 -9.98
CA LEU A 70 10.94 -12.50 -9.04
C LEU A 70 10.10 -11.45 -8.27
N VAL A 71 10.71 -10.33 -7.88
CA VAL A 71 10.01 -9.28 -7.12
C VAL A 71 8.92 -8.64 -7.98
N GLY A 72 9.20 -8.38 -9.27
CA GLY A 72 8.20 -7.81 -10.16
C GLY A 72 7.01 -8.75 -10.42
N ILE A 73 7.23 -10.06 -10.46
CA ILE A 73 6.15 -11.05 -10.55
C ILE A 73 5.28 -11.02 -9.29
N ILE A 74 5.89 -11.03 -8.10
CA ILE A 74 5.16 -11.00 -6.82
C ILE A 74 4.31 -9.73 -6.71
N ILE A 75 4.90 -8.56 -6.98
CA ILE A 75 4.19 -7.28 -6.95
C ILE A 75 3.07 -7.26 -8.00
N GLY A 76 3.33 -7.74 -9.22
CA GLY A 76 2.33 -7.84 -10.27
C GLY A 76 1.11 -8.69 -9.84
N LEU A 77 1.34 -9.83 -9.20
CA LEU A 77 0.27 -10.71 -8.69
C LEU A 77 -0.53 -10.08 -7.56
N ILE A 78 0.11 -9.39 -6.61
CA ILE A 78 -0.57 -8.69 -5.52
C ILE A 78 -1.54 -7.64 -6.10
N TYR A 79 -1.05 -6.83 -7.04
CA TYR A 79 -1.82 -5.75 -7.66
C TYR A 79 -2.94 -6.25 -8.59
N LEU A 80 -2.84 -7.47 -9.11
CA LEU A 80 -3.92 -8.12 -9.86
C LEU A 80 -5.06 -8.59 -8.96
N ASN A 81 -4.79 -8.88 -7.69
CA ASN A 81 -5.77 -9.32 -6.70
C ASN A 81 -6.45 -8.15 -5.96
N ASP A 82 -5.94 -6.93 -6.11
CA ASP A 82 -6.57 -5.72 -5.54
C ASP A 82 -7.96 -5.47 -6.16
N PRO A 83 -8.97 -5.01 -5.39
CA PRO A 83 -10.32 -4.76 -5.92
C PRO A 83 -10.40 -3.55 -6.86
N MET A 84 -9.38 -2.69 -6.88
CA MET A 84 -9.36 -1.43 -7.64
C MET A 84 -8.84 -1.64 -9.07
N GLU A 85 -9.60 -1.24 -10.08
CA GLU A 85 -9.24 -1.48 -11.50
C GLU A 85 -7.95 -0.79 -11.94
N GLU A 86 -7.62 0.38 -11.40
CA GLU A 86 -6.39 1.11 -11.75
C GLU A 86 -5.13 0.35 -11.32
N LYS A 87 -5.14 -0.21 -10.11
CA LYS A 87 -4.05 -1.03 -9.57
C LYS A 87 -3.87 -2.32 -10.38
N LYS A 88 -4.97 -2.93 -10.83
CA LYS A 88 -4.92 -4.10 -11.74
C LYS A 88 -4.26 -3.77 -13.06
N ARG A 89 -4.56 -2.62 -13.68
CA ARG A 89 -3.91 -2.20 -14.94
C ARG A 89 -2.42 -2.02 -14.75
N PHE A 90 -2.00 -1.39 -13.66
CA PHE A 90 -0.58 -1.23 -13.33
C PHE A 90 0.09 -2.59 -13.07
N GLY A 91 -0.50 -3.44 -12.23
CA GLY A 91 0.00 -4.78 -11.93
C GLY A 91 0.11 -5.66 -13.17
N LYS A 92 -0.88 -5.60 -14.07
CA LYS A 92 -0.85 -6.30 -15.35
C LYS A 92 0.28 -5.79 -16.26
N GLY A 93 0.49 -4.48 -16.32
CA GLY A 93 1.59 -3.88 -17.08
C GLY A 93 2.96 -4.32 -16.55
N LEU A 94 3.15 -4.27 -15.23
CA LEU A 94 4.38 -4.72 -14.55
C LEU A 94 4.62 -6.23 -14.77
N LEU A 95 3.57 -7.05 -14.68
CA LEU A 95 3.62 -8.50 -14.91
C LEU A 95 3.98 -8.84 -16.37
N ILE A 96 3.41 -8.12 -17.35
CA ILE A 96 3.75 -8.34 -18.76
C ILE A 96 5.20 -7.94 -19.02
N PHE A 97 5.62 -6.78 -18.51
CA PHE A 97 6.98 -6.29 -18.70
C PHE A 97 8.02 -7.27 -18.14
N THR A 98 7.81 -7.76 -16.91
CA THR A 98 8.70 -8.75 -16.27
C THR A 98 8.82 -10.04 -17.06
N VAL A 99 7.68 -10.60 -17.47
CA VAL A 99 7.65 -11.87 -18.19
C VAL A 99 8.31 -11.73 -19.55
N VAL A 100 7.98 -10.68 -20.31
CA VAL A 100 8.57 -10.44 -21.64
C VAL A 100 10.07 -10.20 -21.53
N TRP A 101 10.49 -9.28 -20.64
CA TRP A 101 11.91 -8.98 -20.45
C TRP A 101 12.70 -10.19 -19.94
N GLY A 102 12.11 -10.96 -19.01
CA GLY A 102 12.70 -12.19 -18.47
C GLY A 102 12.86 -13.28 -19.53
N ILE A 103 11.86 -13.49 -20.40
CA ILE A 103 11.95 -14.45 -21.52
C ILE A 103 13.02 -14.02 -22.51
N ILE A 104 13.09 -12.72 -22.85
CA ILE A 104 14.14 -12.18 -23.73
C ILE A 104 15.52 -12.44 -23.11
N TRP A 105 15.71 -12.16 -21.83
CA TRP A 105 16.97 -12.44 -21.13
C TRP A 105 17.33 -13.92 -21.15
N LEU A 106 16.34 -14.81 -20.92
CA LEU A 106 16.53 -16.26 -20.91
C LEU A 106 16.97 -16.80 -22.28
N ILE A 107 16.55 -16.17 -23.38
CA ILE A 107 16.92 -16.57 -24.74
C ILE A 107 18.23 -15.90 -25.18
N VAL A 108 18.39 -14.60 -24.91
CA VAL A 108 19.53 -13.81 -25.40
C VAL A 108 20.83 -14.19 -24.69
N LEU A 109 20.81 -14.41 -23.36
CA LEU A 109 22.00 -14.81 -22.61
C LEU A 109 22.68 -16.08 -23.12
N PRO A 110 21.99 -17.23 -23.32
CA PRO A 110 22.65 -18.43 -23.79
C PRO A 110 23.11 -18.31 -25.24
N ILE A 111 22.45 -17.50 -26.08
CA ILE A 111 22.92 -17.23 -27.45
C ILE A 111 24.25 -16.48 -27.41
N ILE A 112 24.34 -15.43 -26.58
CA ILE A 112 25.59 -14.67 -26.39
C ILE A 112 26.65 -15.54 -25.70
N GLY A 113 26.26 -16.32 -24.69
CA GLY A 113 27.16 -17.23 -23.98
C GLY A 113 27.72 -18.29 -24.91
N PHE A 114 26.89 -18.86 -25.79
CA PHE A 114 27.30 -19.84 -26.78
C PHE A 114 28.22 -19.23 -27.83
N SER A 115 27.92 -18.03 -28.34
CA SER A 115 28.78 -17.38 -29.33
C SER A 115 30.15 -17.03 -28.75
N VAL A 116 30.21 -16.49 -27.54
CA VAL A 116 31.47 -16.21 -26.83
C VAL A 116 32.21 -17.51 -26.53
N PHE A 117 31.53 -18.52 -25.98
CA PHE A 117 32.11 -19.84 -25.70
C PHE A 117 32.69 -20.50 -26.96
N SER A 118 31.99 -20.39 -28.10
CA SER A 118 32.47 -20.91 -29.38
C SER A 118 33.76 -20.22 -29.86
N MET A 119 33.89 -18.91 -29.61
CA MET A 119 35.09 -18.14 -29.94
C MET A 119 36.28 -18.51 -29.05
N PHE A 120 36.04 -18.74 -27.75
CA PHE A 120 37.08 -19.26 -26.85
C PHE A 120 37.53 -20.67 -27.22
N MET A 121 36.60 -21.55 -27.62
CA MET A 121 36.93 -22.91 -28.05
C MET A 121 37.69 -22.91 -29.38
N SER A 122 37.35 -22.03 -30.33
CA SER A 122 38.10 -21.95 -31.60
C SER A 122 39.57 -21.60 -31.37
N ASP A 123 39.85 -20.63 -30.50
CA ASP A 123 41.24 -20.25 -30.20
C ASP A 123 42.00 -21.41 -29.55
N GLY A 124 41.37 -22.15 -28.63
CA GLY A 124 41.99 -23.32 -27.98
C GLY A 124 42.31 -24.47 -28.93
N TYR A 125 41.50 -24.68 -29.99
CA TYR A 125 41.75 -25.70 -31.02
C TYR A 125 42.91 -25.35 -31.96
N TYR A 126 43.26 -24.07 -32.13
CA TYR A 126 44.34 -23.67 -33.03
C TYR A 126 45.76 -23.87 -32.46
N TYR A 127 45.88 -24.11 -31.15
CA TYR A 127 47.18 -24.26 -30.47
C TYR A 127 47.58 -25.71 -30.15
N TYR A 128 46.82 -26.70 -30.63
CA TYR A 128 47.13 -28.14 -30.54
C TYR A 128 47.24 -28.76 -31.94
#